data_AF-A0A4R0NKV5-F1
#
_entry.id   AF-A0A4R0NKV5-F1
#
_cell.length_a   1.000
_cell.length_b   1.000
_cell.length_c   1.000
_cell.angle_alpha   90.00
_cell.angle_beta   90.00
_cell.angle_gamma   90.00
#
_symmetry.space_group_name_H-M   'P 1'
#
loop_
_entity.id
_entity.type
_entity.pdbx_description
1 polymer ?
#
loop_
_entity_poly.entity_id
_entity_poly.type
_entity_poly.pdbx_seq_one_letter_code
_entity_poly.pdbx_strand_id
1 'polypeptide(L)'
;MNKKFDWKNFQLEIKRRWKKILQDLIIFFSSWTYLIAALFKRFYEGFRNIDFIIYFLVVILIVGGLGISPIAYKIYYKGENNPENILELAKALSTYFITIIATSSADLILNKLPNHKEARSLRMPALTFLILGGIAIFLVQYDLLPDYSLEIAFYATISALFLWWITNSVDKKYKLEDKDDDSAAPIGGPYVDLTDNAQEIPNVKM
;
A
#
# COMPACT_ATOMS: atom_id res chain seq x y z
N MET A 1 -34.20 -6.91 52.51
CA MET A 1 -33.29 -5.77 52.75
C MET A 1 -33.13 -5.02 51.41
N ASN A 2 -33.88 -3.94 51.21
CA ASN A 2 -34.02 -3.28 49.90
C ASN A 2 -32.90 -2.23 49.75
N LYS A 3 -31.88 -2.51 48.93
CA LYS A 3 -30.79 -1.55 48.67
C LYS A 3 -31.37 -0.37 47.89
N LYS A 4 -31.46 0.79 48.54
CA LYS A 4 -31.91 2.04 47.91
C LYS A 4 -30.88 2.43 46.83
N PHE A 5 -31.30 2.41 45.57
CA PHE A 5 -30.44 2.72 44.43
C PHE A 5 -29.96 4.18 44.51
N ASP A 6 -28.65 4.38 44.39
CA ASP A 6 -28.03 5.71 44.47
C ASP A 6 -28.00 6.41 43.11
N TRP A 7 -29.07 7.16 42.85
CA TRP A 7 -29.24 7.95 41.64
C TRP A 7 -28.13 8.99 41.42
N LYS A 8 -27.48 9.52 42.47
CA LYS A 8 -26.42 10.53 42.28
C LYS A 8 -25.15 9.90 41.72
N ASN A 9 -24.75 8.75 42.24
CA ASN A 9 -23.59 8.00 41.75
C ASN A 9 -23.81 7.51 40.32
N PHE A 10 -25.02 7.04 39.99
CA PHE A 10 -25.38 6.64 38.64
C PHE A 10 -25.26 7.80 37.62
N GLN A 11 -25.80 8.98 37.97
CA GLN A 11 -25.71 10.18 37.12
C GLN A 11 -24.26 10.65 36.93
N LEU A 12 -23.41 10.57 37.96
CA LEU A 12 -21.99 10.89 37.88
C LEU A 12 -21.23 9.92 36.97
N GLU A 13 -21.51 8.63 37.06
CA GLU A 13 -20.88 7.61 36.22
C GLU A 13 -21.25 7.79 34.75
N ILE A 14 -22.52 8.07 34.45
CA ILE A 14 -23.00 8.40 33.10
C ILE A 14 -22.24 9.61 32.55
N LYS A 15 -22.16 10.71 33.31
CA LYS A 15 -21.43 11.91 32.87
C LYS A 15 -19.94 11.63 32.59
N ARG A 16 -19.29 10.80 33.40
CA ARG A 16 -17.88 10.40 33.18
C ARG A 16 -17.73 9.57 31.91
N ARG A 17 -18.61 8.59 31.67
CA ARG A 17 -18.58 7.74 30.47
C ARG A 17 -18.80 8.59 29.21
N TRP A 18 -19.79 9.48 29.21
CA TRP A 18 -20.04 10.39 28.08
C TRP A 18 -18.87 11.33 27.81
N LYS A 19 -18.24 11.89 28.85
CA LYS A 19 -17.06 12.75 28.68
C LYS A 19 -15.90 11.99 28.03
N LYS A 20 -15.67 10.74 28.41
CA LYS A 20 -14.65 9.88 27.81
C LYS A 20 -14.96 9.59 26.34
N ILE A 21 -16.20 9.19 26.04
CA ILE A 21 -16.63 8.93 24.64
C ILE A 21 -16.45 10.18 23.77
N LEU A 22 -16.81 11.35 24.28
CA LEU A 22 -16.60 12.62 23.59
C LEU A 22 -15.12 12.92 23.33
N GLN A 23 -14.24 12.69 24.32
CA GLN A 23 -12.80 12.85 24.14
C GLN A 23 -12.24 11.88 23.10
N ASP A 24 -12.63 10.61 23.15
CA ASP A 24 -12.19 9.59 22.21
C ASP A 24 -12.67 9.92 20.78
N LEU A 25 -13.91 10.41 20.63
CA LEU A 25 -14.43 10.89 19.34
C LEU A 25 -13.66 12.11 18.82
N ILE A 26 -13.35 13.10 19.67
CA ILE A 26 -12.56 14.27 19.26
C ILE A 26 -11.16 13.86 18.79
N ILE A 27 -10.50 12.96 19.51
CA ILE A 27 -9.17 12.44 19.14
C ILE A 27 -9.27 11.68 17.81
N PHE A 28 -10.32 10.87 17.63
CA PHE A 28 -10.58 10.16 16.39
C PHE A 28 -10.74 11.12 15.21
N PHE A 29 -11.62 12.13 15.31
CA PHE A 29 -11.82 13.12 14.24
C PHE A 29 -10.56 13.93 13.95
N SER A 30 -9.80 14.35 14.98
CA SER A 30 -8.53 15.05 14.78
C SER A 30 -7.46 14.17 14.12
N SER A 31 -7.49 12.86 14.36
CA SER A 31 -6.59 11.91 13.68
C SER A 31 -6.96 11.76 12.21
N TRP A 32 -8.27 11.76 11.90
CA TRP A 32 -8.78 11.71 10.53
C TRP A 32 -8.40 12.94 9.71
N THR A 33 -8.50 14.14 10.26
CA THR A 33 -8.11 15.36 9.53
C THR A 33 -6.61 15.37 9.22
N TYR A 34 -5.76 14.92 10.15
CA TYR A 34 -4.33 14.76 9.91
C TYR A 34 -4.04 13.72 8.81
N LEU A 35 -4.73 12.59 8.85
CA LEU A 35 -4.60 11.53 7.85
C LEU A 35 -5.01 12.03 6.47
N ILE A 36 -6.17 12.68 6.35
CA ILE A 36 -6.66 13.27 5.10
C ILE A 36 -5.66 14.29 4.56
N ALA A 37 -5.14 15.20 5.40
CA ALA A 37 -4.13 16.16 4.99
C ALA A 37 -2.84 15.49 4.49
N ALA A 38 -2.39 14.42 5.15
CA ALA A 38 -1.23 13.64 4.72
C ALA A 38 -1.48 12.93 3.38
N LEU A 39 -2.68 12.36 3.18
CA LEU A 39 -3.07 11.74 1.90
C LEU A 39 -3.10 12.76 0.76
N PHE A 40 -3.73 13.92 0.96
CA PHE A 40 -3.79 14.97 -0.05
C PHE A 40 -2.40 15.50 -0.41
N LYS A 41 -1.54 15.70 0.58
CA LYS A 41 -0.15 16.12 0.35
C LYS A 41 0.59 15.08 -0.51
N ARG A 42 0.49 13.80 -0.17
CA ARG A 42 1.13 12.70 -0.93
C ARG A 42 0.57 12.57 -2.33
N PHE A 43 -0.74 12.71 -2.49
CA PHE A 43 -1.39 12.68 -3.78
C PHE A 43 -0.84 13.78 -4.70
N TYR A 44 -0.78 15.01 -4.19
CA TYR A 44 -0.28 16.16 -4.95
C TYR A 44 1.22 16.08 -5.24
N GLU A 45 2.04 15.62 -4.29
CA GLU A 45 3.48 15.43 -4.51
C GLU A 45 3.77 14.46 -5.66
N GLY A 46 2.94 13.43 -5.86
CA GLY A 46 3.07 12.52 -7.01
C GLY A 46 2.94 13.24 -8.35
N PHE A 47 2.06 14.24 -8.45
CA PHE A 47 1.90 15.03 -9.68
C PHE A 47 3.05 16.00 -9.97
N ARG A 48 3.88 16.29 -8.97
CA ARG A 48 5.03 17.20 -9.15
C ARG A 48 6.24 16.49 -9.75
N ASN A 49 6.22 15.15 -9.80
CA ASN A 49 7.34 14.35 -10.24
C ASN A 49 6.99 13.59 -11.53
N ILE A 50 7.55 14.06 -12.65
CA ILE A 50 7.25 13.48 -13.97
C ILE A 50 7.72 12.03 -14.11
N ASP A 51 8.86 11.67 -13.51
CA ASP A 51 9.40 10.31 -13.57
C ASP A 51 8.49 9.33 -12.83
N PHE A 52 7.96 9.77 -11.68
CA PHE A 52 6.96 9.01 -10.94
C PHE A 52 5.68 8.80 -11.76
N ILE A 53 5.18 9.84 -12.44
CA ILE A 53 3.99 9.74 -13.30
C ILE A 53 4.23 8.76 -14.45
N ILE A 54 5.36 8.88 -15.14
CA ILE A 54 5.72 7.98 -16.25
C ILE A 54 5.81 6.53 -15.74
N TYR A 55 6.49 6.32 -14.61
CA TYR A 55 6.60 4.99 -14.00
C TYR A 55 5.22 4.43 -13.65
N PHE A 56 4.33 5.22 -13.04
CA PHE A 56 2.98 4.78 -12.73
C PHE A 56 2.18 4.42 -13.98
N LEU A 57 2.18 5.28 -15.00
CA LEU A 57 1.40 5.03 -16.22
C LEU A 57 1.94 3.82 -17.00
N VAL A 58 3.26 3.73 -17.20
CA VAL A 58 3.85 2.70 -18.05
C VAL A 58 4.01 1.39 -17.29
N VAL A 59 4.66 1.41 -16.13
CA VAL A 59 5.02 0.17 -15.43
C VAL A 59 3.82 -0.37 -14.66
N ILE A 60 3.13 0.49 -13.91
CA ILE A 60 2.01 0.03 -13.10
C ILE A 60 0.79 -0.22 -14.01
N LEU A 61 0.27 0.79 -14.70
CA LEU A 61 -0.97 0.62 -15.46
C LEU A 61 -0.83 -0.22 -16.73
N ILE A 62 0.16 0.07 -17.59
CA ILE A 62 0.28 -0.64 -18.87
C ILE A 62 0.85 -2.05 -18.64
N VAL A 63 2.07 -2.16 -18.09
CA VAL A 63 2.73 -3.46 -17.93
C VAL A 63 2.00 -4.32 -16.88
N GLY A 64 1.64 -3.76 -15.73
CA GLY A 64 0.87 -4.48 -14.71
C GLY A 64 -0.54 -4.87 -15.17
N GLY A 65 -1.17 -4.04 -16.01
CA GLY A 65 -2.51 -4.29 -16.56
C GLY A 65 -2.57 -5.27 -17.73
N LEU A 66 -1.44 -5.79 -18.23
CA LEU A 66 -1.41 -6.73 -19.36
C LEU A 66 -2.21 -8.01 -19.10
N GLY A 67 -2.37 -8.44 -17.83
CA GLY A 67 -3.20 -9.59 -17.50
C GLY A 67 -4.70 -9.38 -17.76
N ILE A 68 -5.16 -8.12 -17.80
CA ILE A 68 -6.56 -7.75 -17.99
C ILE A 68 -6.87 -7.56 -19.49
N SER A 69 -5.90 -7.12 -20.29
CA SER A 69 -6.11 -6.72 -21.67
C SER A 69 -6.71 -7.80 -22.59
N PRO A 70 -6.35 -9.10 -22.52
CA PRO A 70 -6.93 -10.11 -23.40
C PRO A 70 -8.44 -10.30 -23.19
N ILE A 71 -8.89 -10.22 -21.94
CA ILE A 71 -10.29 -10.39 -21.57
C ILE A 71 -11.09 -9.14 -21.94
N ALA A 72 -10.54 -7.96 -21.65
CA ALA A 72 -11.11 -6.69 -22.11
C ALA A 72 -11.25 -6.65 -23.64
N TYR A 73 -10.28 -7.18 -24.38
CA TYR A 73 -10.36 -7.27 -25.84
C TYR A 73 -11.53 -8.16 -26.32
N LYS A 74 -11.74 -9.34 -25.71
CA LYS A 74 -12.90 -10.19 -26.03
C LYS A 74 -14.23 -9.46 -25.82
N ILE A 75 -14.38 -8.77 -24.69
CA ILE A 75 -15.64 -8.10 -24.34
C ILE A 75 -15.89 -6.88 -25.22
N TYR A 76 -14.93 -5.96 -25.31
CA TYR A 76 -15.14 -4.66 -25.95
C TYR A 76 -14.94 -4.66 -27.47
N TYR A 77 -14.02 -5.47 -28.00
CA TYR A 77 -13.74 -5.49 -29.44
C TYR A 77 -14.44 -6.62 -30.18
N LYS A 78 -14.53 -7.81 -29.57
CA LYS A 78 -15.27 -8.93 -30.18
C LYS A 78 -16.76 -8.96 -29.82
N GLY A 79 -17.19 -8.13 -28.87
CA GLY A 79 -18.58 -8.07 -28.43
C GLY A 79 -19.04 -9.32 -27.66
N GLU A 80 -18.10 -10.10 -27.10
CA GLU A 80 -18.40 -11.32 -26.35
C GLU A 80 -18.84 -10.98 -24.91
N ASN A 81 -19.90 -10.18 -24.76
CA ASN A 81 -20.38 -9.69 -23.47
C ASN A 81 -21.31 -10.71 -22.77
N ASN A 82 -20.79 -11.92 -22.52
CA ASN A 82 -21.49 -12.96 -21.76
C ASN A 82 -21.09 -12.92 -20.27
N PRO A 83 -21.91 -13.48 -19.37
CA PRO A 83 -21.64 -13.45 -17.92
C PRO A 83 -20.30 -14.09 -17.53
N GLU A 84 -19.87 -15.12 -18.25
CA GLU A 84 -18.60 -15.82 -18.02
C GLU A 84 -17.40 -14.89 -18.26
N ASN A 85 -17.38 -14.16 -19.38
CA ASN A 85 -16.32 -13.21 -19.68
C ASN A 85 -16.30 -12.03 -18.70
N ILE A 86 -17.47 -11.54 -18.25
CA ILE A 86 -17.55 -10.49 -17.22
C ILE A 86 -16.94 -10.98 -15.90
N LEU A 87 -17.23 -12.21 -15.52
CA LEU A 87 -16.67 -12.83 -14.32
C LEU A 87 -15.16 -13.08 -14.47
N GLU A 88 -14.69 -13.53 -15.63
CA GLU A 88 -13.25 -13.62 -15.95
C GLU A 88 -12.56 -12.27 -15.80
N LEU A 89 -13.19 -11.19 -16.27
CA LEU A 89 -12.67 -9.82 -16.15
C LEU A 89 -12.58 -9.41 -14.68
N ALA A 90 -13.61 -9.69 -13.88
CA ALA A 90 -13.62 -9.45 -12.45
C ALA A 90 -12.51 -10.21 -11.72
N LYS A 91 -12.28 -11.49 -12.08
CA LYS A 91 -11.20 -12.31 -11.52
C LYS A 91 -9.81 -11.78 -11.91
N ALA A 92 -9.62 -11.33 -13.15
CA ALA A 92 -8.37 -10.70 -13.58
C ALA A 92 -8.07 -9.38 -12.85
N LEU A 93 -9.08 -8.50 -12.71
CA LEU A 93 -8.98 -7.28 -11.89
C LEU A 93 -8.64 -7.60 -10.43
N SER A 94 -9.28 -8.64 -9.88
CA SER A 94 -9.04 -9.09 -8.52
C SER A 94 -7.60 -9.54 -8.30
N THR A 95 -7.01 -10.29 -9.23
CA THR A 95 -5.59 -10.69 -9.16
C THR A 95 -4.68 -9.48 -9.21
N TYR A 96 -4.96 -8.54 -10.11
CA TYR A 96 -4.19 -7.30 -10.23
C TYR A 96 -4.26 -6.45 -8.95
N PHE A 97 -5.45 -6.34 -8.35
CA PHE A 97 -5.64 -5.74 -7.03
C PHE A 97 -4.75 -6.39 -5.96
N ILE A 98 -4.74 -7.72 -5.85
CA ILE A 98 -3.94 -8.46 -4.86
C ILE A 98 -2.46 -8.11 -5.01
N THR A 99 -1.96 -8.08 -6.24
CA THR A 99 -0.57 -7.73 -6.52
C THR A 99 -0.25 -6.32 -6.03
N ILE A 100 -1.04 -5.32 -6.43
CA ILE A 100 -0.79 -3.92 -6.07
C ILE A 100 -0.91 -3.69 -4.56
N ILE A 101 -1.94 -4.25 -3.92
CA ILE A 101 -2.16 -4.03 -2.49
C ILE A 101 -1.07 -4.71 -1.66
N ALA A 102 -0.63 -5.92 -2.05
CA ALA A 102 0.43 -6.63 -1.35
C ALA A 102 1.75 -5.87 -1.41
N THR A 103 2.15 -5.36 -2.58
CA THR A 103 3.38 -4.57 -2.71
C THR A 103 3.27 -3.25 -1.95
N SER A 104 2.14 -2.55 -2.05
CA SER A 104 1.93 -1.27 -1.35
C SER A 104 1.93 -1.44 0.17
N SER A 105 1.30 -2.50 0.68
CA SER A 105 1.31 -2.81 2.10
C SER A 105 2.70 -3.21 2.58
N ALA A 106 3.46 -4.00 1.81
CA ALA A 106 4.84 -4.32 2.13
C ALA A 106 5.70 -3.05 2.21
N ASP A 107 5.60 -2.14 1.24
CA ASP A 107 6.28 -0.86 1.25
C ASP A 107 5.92 -0.02 2.49
N LEU A 108 4.65 0.08 2.86
CA LEU A 108 4.23 0.83 4.06
C LEU A 108 4.69 0.21 5.38
N ILE A 109 4.80 -1.12 5.43
CA ILE A 109 5.26 -1.85 6.62
C ILE A 109 6.78 -1.71 6.75
N LEU A 110 7.51 -1.91 5.66
CA LEU A 110 8.98 -1.97 5.63
C LEU A 110 9.64 -0.59 5.59
N ASN A 111 9.05 0.38 4.89
CA ASN A 111 9.65 1.71 4.78
C ASN A 111 9.60 2.45 6.12
N LYS A 112 10.77 2.95 6.53
CA LYS A 112 10.89 3.92 7.63
C LYS A 112 10.41 5.26 7.12
N LEU A 113 9.11 5.53 7.23
CA LEU A 113 8.62 6.88 7.00
C LEU A 113 9.34 7.85 7.96
N PRO A 114 9.76 9.02 7.48
CA PRO A 114 10.59 9.96 8.25
C PRO A 114 9.91 10.48 9.51
N ASN A 115 8.58 10.35 9.60
CA ASN A 115 7.79 10.79 10.74
C ASN A 115 6.99 9.63 11.33
N HIS A 116 7.33 9.20 12.56
CA HIS A 116 6.71 8.05 13.24
C HIS A 116 5.19 8.15 13.36
N LYS A 117 4.64 9.37 13.46
CA LYS A 117 3.19 9.60 13.55
C LYS A 117 2.48 9.37 12.21
N GLU A 118 3.09 9.85 11.11
CA GLU A 118 2.57 9.68 9.75
C GLU A 118 2.64 8.22 9.30
N ALA A 119 3.75 7.53 9.65
CA ALA A 119 3.93 6.10 9.43
C ALA A 119 2.80 5.28 10.05
N ARG A 120 2.51 5.56 11.32
CA ARG A 120 1.49 4.84 12.08
C ARG A 120 0.08 5.13 11.56
N SER A 121 -0.20 6.37 11.14
CA SER A 121 -1.51 6.73 10.60
C SER A 121 -1.80 6.12 9.23
N LEU A 122 -0.78 5.82 8.42
CA LEU A 122 -0.96 5.23 7.08
C LEU A 122 -1.00 3.69 7.09
N ARG A 123 -0.29 3.05 8.04
CA ARG A 123 -0.28 1.57 8.18
C ARG A 123 -1.65 0.99 8.51
N MET A 124 -2.41 1.65 9.40
CA MET A 124 -3.72 1.14 9.82
C MET A 124 -4.74 1.09 8.68
N PRO A 125 -4.97 2.17 7.90
CA PRO A 125 -5.80 2.12 6.70
C PRO A 125 -5.31 1.08 5.70
N ALA A 126 -4.00 0.98 5.46
CA ALA A 126 -3.47 0.01 4.50
C ALA A 126 -3.76 -1.44 4.90
N LEU A 127 -3.60 -1.78 6.19
CA LEU A 127 -4.00 -3.09 6.71
C LEU A 127 -5.51 -3.31 6.60
N THR A 128 -6.32 -2.28 6.87
CA THR A 128 -7.78 -2.35 6.70
C THR A 128 -8.16 -2.61 5.24
N PHE A 129 -7.53 -1.91 4.27
CA PHE A 129 -7.75 -2.15 2.85
C PHE A 129 -7.31 -3.56 2.43
N LEU A 130 -6.18 -4.06 2.95
CA LEU A 130 -5.71 -5.41 2.66
C LEU A 130 -6.70 -6.47 3.17
N ILE A 131 -7.21 -6.32 4.39
CA ILE A 131 -8.17 -7.28 4.98
C ILE A 131 -9.53 -7.19 4.28
N LEU A 132 -10.13 -5.99 4.20
CA LEU A 132 -11.46 -5.83 3.61
C LEU A 132 -11.45 -6.11 2.11
N GLY A 133 -10.42 -5.65 1.40
CA GLY A 133 -10.23 -5.93 -0.01
C GLY A 133 -9.95 -7.41 -0.25
N GLY A 134 -9.13 -8.06 0.59
CA GLY A 134 -8.89 -9.50 0.52
C GLY A 134 -10.17 -10.32 0.69
N ILE A 135 -11.04 -9.95 1.64
CA ILE A 135 -12.37 -10.56 1.80
C ILE A 135 -13.23 -10.30 0.56
N ALA A 136 -13.31 -9.06 0.09
CA ALA A 136 -14.12 -8.71 -1.08
C ALA A 136 -13.69 -9.50 -2.33
N ILE A 137 -12.38 -9.62 -2.57
CA ILE A 137 -11.83 -10.43 -3.67
C ILE A 137 -12.09 -11.92 -3.46
N PHE A 138 -11.95 -12.44 -2.24
CA PHE A 138 -12.30 -13.82 -1.95
C PHE A 138 -13.75 -14.12 -2.36
N LEU A 139 -14.69 -13.22 -2.06
CA LEU A 139 -16.09 -13.39 -2.47
C LEU A 139 -16.27 -13.42 -4.00
N VAL A 140 -15.48 -12.64 -4.75
CA VAL A 140 -15.48 -12.64 -6.22
C VAL A 140 -14.88 -13.94 -6.78
N GLN A 141 -13.81 -14.47 -6.20
CA GLN A 141 -13.13 -15.66 -6.72
C GLN A 141 -13.98 -16.94 -6.59
N TYR A 142 -14.81 -17.01 -5.55
CA TYR A 142 -15.70 -18.15 -5.27
C TYR A 142 -17.14 -17.92 -5.76
N ASP A 143 -17.35 -16.91 -6.62
CA ASP A 143 -18.64 -16.62 -7.25
C ASP A 143 -19.80 -16.47 -6.24
N LEU A 144 -19.51 -15.92 -5.05
CA LEU A 144 -20.49 -15.75 -3.97
C LEU A 144 -21.37 -14.50 -4.19
N LEU A 145 -20.92 -13.57 -5.03
CA LEU A 145 -21.64 -12.34 -5.40
C LEU A 145 -21.48 -12.06 -6.92
N PRO A 146 -21.99 -12.94 -7.80
CA PRO A 146 -21.72 -12.86 -9.24
C PRO A 146 -22.23 -11.57 -9.87
N ASP A 147 -23.40 -11.08 -9.45
CA ASP A 147 -24.04 -9.87 -10.00
C ASP A 147 -23.27 -8.57 -9.71
N TYR A 148 -22.40 -8.58 -8.68
CA TYR A 148 -21.63 -7.40 -8.24
C TYR A 148 -20.12 -7.60 -8.38
N SER A 149 -19.70 -8.73 -8.97
CA SER A 149 -18.30 -9.14 -8.97
C SER A 149 -17.40 -8.16 -9.72
N LEU A 150 -17.88 -7.63 -10.85
CA LEU A 150 -17.12 -6.67 -11.64
C LEU A 150 -16.96 -5.33 -10.91
N GLU A 151 -18.04 -4.81 -10.33
CA GLU A 151 -18.06 -3.55 -9.59
C GLU A 151 -17.14 -3.63 -8.38
N ILE A 152 -17.24 -4.70 -7.60
CA ILE A 152 -16.39 -4.93 -6.43
C ILE A 152 -14.92 -4.98 -6.86
N ALA A 153 -14.57 -5.78 -7.87
CA ALA A 153 -13.20 -5.90 -8.35
C ALA A 153 -12.66 -4.58 -8.92
N PHE A 154 -13.49 -3.83 -9.63
CA PHE A 154 -13.14 -2.52 -10.20
C PHE A 154 -12.85 -1.48 -9.11
N TYR A 155 -13.75 -1.30 -8.15
CA TYR A 155 -13.55 -0.35 -7.05
C TYR A 155 -12.40 -0.75 -6.13
N ALA A 156 -12.21 -2.05 -5.89
CA ALA A 156 -11.05 -2.56 -5.16
C ALA A 156 -9.75 -2.19 -5.90
N THR A 157 -9.67 -2.44 -7.21
CA THR A 157 -8.50 -2.13 -8.04
C THR A 157 -8.17 -0.64 -8.04
N ILE A 158 -9.17 0.23 -8.22
CA ILE A 158 -8.98 1.70 -8.14
C ILE A 158 -8.43 2.09 -6.77
N SER A 159 -8.98 1.52 -5.70
CA SER A 159 -8.53 1.81 -4.33
C SER A 159 -7.08 1.37 -4.10
N ALA A 160 -6.68 0.21 -4.64
CA ALA A 160 -5.29 -0.25 -4.57
C ALA A 160 -4.34 0.64 -5.37
N LEU A 161 -4.72 1.05 -6.59
CA LEU A 161 -3.93 2.00 -7.38
C LEU A 161 -3.75 3.34 -6.65
N PHE A 162 -4.81 3.83 -6.02
CA PHE A 162 -4.75 5.05 -5.21
C PHE A 162 -3.83 4.89 -3.99
N LEU A 163 -3.92 3.76 -3.28
CA LEU A 163 -3.03 3.47 -2.16
C LEU A 163 -1.57 3.35 -2.60
N TRP A 164 -1.34 2.65 -3.71
CA TRP A 164 -0.01 2.53 -4.32
C TRP A 164 0.57 3.91 -4.63
N TRP A 165 -0.23 4.78 -5.27
CA TRP A 165 0.15 6.15 -5.61
C TRP A 165 0.62 6.92 -4.38
N ILE A 166 -0.21 6.97 -3.33
CA ILE A 166 0.10 7.68 -2.08
C ILE A 166 1.31 7.11 -1.35
N THR A 167 1.49 5.79 -1.42
CA THR A 167 2.59 5.10 -0.76
C THR A 167 3.92 5.46 -1.40
N ASN A 168 3.95 5.48 -2.73
CA ASN A 168 5.18 5.61 -3.51
C ASN A 168 5.49 7.04 -3.99
N SER A 169 4.54 7.99 -3.90
CA SER A 169 4.71 9.33 -4.48
C SER A 169 5.78 10.21 -3.82
N VAL A 170 6.19 9.89 -2.59
CA VAL A 170 7.18 10.67 -1.82
C VAL A 170 8.55 9.98 -1.79
N ASP A 171 8.67 8.79 -2.38
CA ASP A 171 9.92 8.05 -2.32
C ASP A 171 11.03 8.78 -3.09
N LYS A 172 12.18 8.92 -2.42
CA LYS A 172 13.38 9.55 -2.98
C LYS A 172 13.88 8.86 -4.24
N LYS A 173 13.55 7.57 -4.45
CA LYS A 173 13.93 6.80 -5.64
C LYS A 173 13.49 7.45 -6.96
N TYR A 174 12.46 8.31 -6.91
CA TYR A 174 11.94 9.01 -8.08
C TYR A 174 12.40 10.47 -8.14
N LYS A 175 13.10 11.00 -7.12
CA LYS A 175 13.59 12.39 -7.12
C LYS A 175 15.00 12.43 -7.70
N LEU A 176 15.24 13.36 -8.63
CA LEU A 176 16.54 13.55 -9.28
C LEU A 176 17.54 14.31 -8.40
N GLU A 177 17.07 15.00 -7.36
CA GLU A 177 17.88 15.80 -6.42
C GLU A 177 18.13 14.99 -5.14
N ASP A 178 19.40 14.87 -4.74
CA ASP A 178 20.01 14.01 -3.71
C ASP A 178 20.38 12.59 -4.16
N LYS A 179 21.25 12.50 -5.16
CA LYS A 179 22.32 11.48 -5.17
C LYS A 179 23.58 12.03 -4.51
N ASP A 180 23.45 12.54 -3.30
CA ASP A 180 24.59 12.69 -2.40
C ASP A 180 24.68 11.39 -1.58
N ASP A 181 25.56 10.51 -2.05
CA ASP A 181 26.39 9.62 -1.22
C ASP A 181 25.75 8.50 -0.39
N ASP A 182 24.83 7.70 -0.97
CA ASP A 182 24.46 6.39 -0.38
C ASP A 182 24.30 5.27 -1.44
N SER A 183 24.84 5.48 -2.64
CA SER A 183 24.98 4.40 -3.64
C SER A 183 26.22 3.54 -3.37
N ALA A 184 26.43 3.14 -2.11
CA ALA A 184 27.23 1.98 -1.78
C ALA A 184 26.30 0.77 -1.71
N ALA A 185 25.73 0.39 -2.87
CA ALA A 185 25.44 -1.02 -3.06
C ALA A 185 26.78 -1.77 -2.93
N PRO A 186 26.88 -2.91 -2.22
CA PRO A 186 28.13 -3.66 -2.14
C PRO A 186 28.43 -4.26 -3.52
N ILE A 187 29.06 -3.47 -4.39
CA ILE A 187 29.71 -3.91 -5.63
C ILE A 187 31.04 -4.52 -5.21
N GLY A 188 30.99 -5.78 -4.79
CA GLY A 188 32.16 -6.56 -4.40
C GLY A 188 32.84 -6.03 -3.13
N GLY A 189 33.34 -6.93 -2.29
CA GLY A 189 34.34 -6.53 -1.31
C GLY A 189 35.55 -5.88 -2.00
N PRO A 190 36.42 -5.18 -1.24
CA PRO A 190 37.63 -4.61 -1.81
C PRO A 190 38.36 -5.66 -2.63
N TYR A 191 38.71 -5.31 -3.87
CA TYR A 191 39.60 -6.11 -4.69
C TYR A 191 40.89 -6.30 -3.89
N VAL A 192 41.08 -7.49 -3.32
CA VAL A 192 42.37 -7.90 -2.80
C VAL A 192 43.19 -8.22 -4.04
N ASP A 193 44.05 -7.28 -4.42
CA ASP A 193 45.06 -7.53 -5.45
C ASP A 193 46.03 -8.60 -4.91
N LEU A 194 45.88 -9.83 -5.42
CA LEU A 194 46.73 -10.95 -5.04
C LEU A 194 48.09 -10.93 -5.77
N THR A 195 48.38 -9.89 -6.57
CA THR A 195 49.65 -9.81 -7.31
C THR A 195 50.81 -9.23 -6.49
N ASP A 196 50.55 -8.60 -5.34
CA ASP A 196 51.60 -8.00 -4.49
C ASP A 196 52.25 -8.98 -3.49
N ASN A 197 51.78 -10.23 -3.37
CA ASN A 197 52.36 -11.22 -2.45
C ASN A 197 53.15 -12.35 -3.12
N ALA A 198 53.54 -12.18 -4.39
CA ALA A 198 54.34 -13.18 -5.12
C ALA A 198 55.86 -12.99 -5.00
N GLN A 199 56.35 -12.15 -4.09
CA GLN A 199 57.79 -12.00 -3.84
C GLN A 199 58.11 -12.07 -2.35
N GLU A 200 58.45 -13.27 -1.89
CA GLU A 200 59.68 -13.60 -1.14
C GLU A 200 59.60 -15.06 -0.70
N ILE A 201 60.17 -15.96 -1.50
CA ILE A 201 60.56 -17.29 -1.01
C ILE A 201 61.94 -17.10 -0.37
N PRO A 202 62.10 -17.17 0.96
CA PRO A 202 63.40 -17.05 1.57
C PRO A 202 64.28 -18.23 1.18
N ASN A 203 65.46 -17.87 0.67
CA ASN A 203 66.56 -18.74 0.27
C ASN A 203 66.95 -19.66 1.46
N VAL A 204 66.60 -20.95 1.38
CA VAL A 204 67.09 -21.96 2.33
C VAL A 204 68.54 -22.27 1.96
N LYS A 205 69.48 -21.73 2.72
CA LYS A 205 70.88 -22.17 2.67
C LYS A 205 70.97 -23.59 3.25
N MET A 206 71.53 -24.50 2.47
CA MET A 206 72.08 -25.78 2.95
C MET A 206 73.31 -25.55 3.83
#